data_AF-A0A7W0U759-F1
#
_entry.id   AF-A0A7W0U759-F1
#
_cell.length_a   1.000
_cell.length_b   1.000
_cell.length_c   1.000
_cell.angle_alpha   90.00
_cell.angle_beta   90.00
_cell.angle_gamma   90.00
#
_symmetry.space_group_name_H-M   'P 1'
#
loop_
_entity.id
_entity.type
_entity.pdbx_description
1 polymer ?
#
loop_
_entity_poly.entity_id
_entity_poly.type
_entity_poly.pdbx_seq_one_letter_code
_entity_poly.pdbx_strand_id
1 'polypeptide(L)'
;MAEVAASHHERLDGRGYHRGLDADELSVPARILAVADMYEALSAERPYRGALAPDQVLEIMGRQVGAGLCETSFAALEEWLPGSSPAVASESAALLAALA
;
A
#
# COMPACT_ATOMS: atom_id res chain seq x y z
N MET A 1 8.67 10.43 13.52
CA MET A 1 7.65 10.73 12.49
C MET A 1 8.20 11.61 11.35
N ALA A 2 9.02 12.64 11.62
CA ALA A 2 9.60 13.48 10.58
C ALA A 2 10.38 12.69 9.50
N GLU A 3 11.20 11.71 9.90
CA GLU A 3 11.96 10.87 8.95
C GLU A 3 11.05 10.02 8.06
N VAL A 4 10.02 9.41 8.64
CA VAL A 4 9.02 8.61 7.91
C VAL A 4 8.32 9.48 6.87
N ALA A 5 7.87 10.67 7.27
CA ALA A 5 7.26 11.63 6.35
C ALA A 5 8.25 12.13 5.28
N ALA A 6 9.53 12.30 5.60
CA ALA A 6 10.54 12.73 4.63
C ALA A 6 10.94 11.64 3.63
N SER A 7 10.67 10.36 3.93
CA SER A 7 11.15 9.20 3.17
C SER A 7 10.06 8.43 2.44
N HIS A 8 8.78 8.83 2.52
CA HIS A 8 7.67 8.06 1.92
C HIS A 8 7.66 8.04 0.39
N HIS A 9 8.48 8.87 -0.27
CA HIS A 9 8.72 8.85 -1.72
C HIS A 9 10.03 8.14 -2.11
N GLU A 10 10.77 7.63 -1.14
CA GLU A 10 11.92 6.77 -1.40
C GLU A 10 11.44 5.39 -1.88
N ARG A 11 12.33 4.65 -2.55
CA ARG A 11 12.03 3.36 -3.19
C ARG A 11 13.07 2.33 -2.78
N LEU A 12 12.68 1.06 -2.71
CA LEU A 12 13.62 -0.01 -2.31
C LEU A 12 14.84 -0.12 -3.23
N ASP A 13 14.70 0.23 -4.51
CA ASP A 13 15.76 0.23 -5.51
C ASP A 13 16.65 1.49 -5.49
N GLY A 14 16.48 2.38 -4.51
CA GLY A 14 17.25 3.62 -4.38
C GLY A 14 16.92 4.68 -5.44
N ARG A 15 15.92 4.46 -6.30
CA ARG A 15 15.53 5.41 -7.37
C ARG A 15 14.44 6.39 -6.94
N GLY A 16 14.10 6.40 -5.65
CA GLY A 16 13.14 7.34 -5.07
C GLY A 16 13.76 8.72 -4.81
N TYR A 17 13.01 9.58 -4.15
CA TYR A 17 13.46 10.93 -3.81
C TYR A 17 13.06 11.30 -2.37
N HIS A 18 13.76 12.19 -1.69
CA HIS A 18 14.75 13.17 -2.18
C HIS A 18 16.22 12.81 -1.93
N ARG A 19 16.49 11.69 -1.24
CA ARG A 19 17.83 11.27 -0.81
C ARG A 19 18.34 10.05 -1.57
N GLY A 20 17.44 9.28 -2.19
CA GLY A 20 17.81 8.06 -2.92
C GLY A 20 18.13 6.91 -1.97
N LEU A 21 17.37 6.80 -0.88
CA LEU A 21 17.55 5.75 0.11
C LEU A 21 17.12 4.41 -0.49
N ASP A 22 17.89 3.36 -0.23
CA ASP A 22 17.57 2.00 -0.66
C ASP A 22 16.81 1.19 0.41
N ALA A 23 16.55 -0.08 0.11
CA ALA A 23 15.86 -0.98 1.01
C ALA A 23 16.50 -1.01 2.40
N ASP A 24 17.83 -1.12 2.51
CA ASP A 24 18.51 -1.31 3.80
C ASP A 24 18.45 -0.05 4.68
N GLU A 25 18.32 1.11 4.06
CA GLU A 25 18.19 2.41 4.73
C GLU A 25 16.75 2.74 5.15
N LEU A 26 15.75 2.17 4.46
CA LEU A 26 14.34 2.48 4.71
C LEU A 26 13.77 1.70 5.89
N SER A 27 13.36 2.42 6.92
CA SER A 27 12.64 1.87 8.08
C SER A 27 11.31 1.22 7.69
N VAL A 28 10.86 0.22 8.46
CA VAL A 28 9.56 -0.45 8.25
C VAL A 28 8.39 0.54 8.16
N PRO A 29 8.25 1.55 9.05
CA PRO A 29 7.18 2.53 8.92
C PRO A 29 7.22 3.35 7.62
N ALA A 30 8.42 3.66 7.10
CA ALA A 30 8.56 4.36 5.82
C ALA A 30 8.09 3.49 4.65
N ARG A 31 8.42 2.19 4.66
CA ARG A 31 7.97 1.23 3.65
C ARG A 31 6.45 1.04 3.67
N ILE A 32 5.84 0.98 4.86
CA ILE A 32 4.38 0.91 5.02
C ILE A 32 3.73 2.19 4.48
N LEU A 33 4.24 3.37 4.86
CA LEU A 33 3.68 4.64 4.42
C LEU A 33 3.79 4.83 2.90
N ALA A 34 4.90 4.43 2.28
CA ALA A 34 5.07 4.51 0.83
C ALA A 34 4.01 3.67 0.07
N VAL A 35 3.70 2.46 0.56
CA VAL A 35 2.64 1.61 0.00
C VAL A 35 1.27 2.26 0.19
N ALA A 36 0.96 2.73 1.41
CA ALA A 36 -0.32 3.36 1.71
C ALA A 36 -0.54 4.66 0.91
N ASP A 37 0.48 5.50 0.79
CA ASP A 37 0.43 6.76 0.03
C ASP A 37 0.19 6.51 -1.46
N MET A 38 0.88 5.54 -2.05
CA MET A 38 0.66 5.19 -3.46
C MET A 38 -0.77 4.66 -3.71
N TYR A 39 -1.29 3.80 -2.82
CA TYR A 39 -2.66 3.31 -2.93
C TYR A 39 -3.65 4.47 -2.91
N GLU A 40 -3.59 5.32 -1.89
CA GLU A 40 -4.47 6.48 -1.74
C GLU A 40 -4.36 7.44 -2.93
N ALA A 41 -3.15 7.69 -3.44
CA ALA A 41 -2.94 8.54 -4.60
C ALA A 41 -3.62 8.01 -5.88
N LEU A 42 -3.72 6.69 -6.02
CA LEU A 42 -4.33 6.02 -7.16
C LEU A 42 -5.85 5.87 -7.00
N SER A 43 -6.33 5.54 -5.80
CA SER A 43 -7.75 5.32 -5.48
C SER A 43 -8.54 6.59 -5.21
N ALA A 44 -7.90 7.72 -4.90
CA ALA A 44 -8.60 8.98 -4.66
C ALA A 44 -9.15 9.62 -5.95
N GLU A 45 -10.31 10.26 -5.83
CA GLU A 45 -10.82 11.17 -6.84
C GLU A 45 -10.01 12.48 -6.85
N ARG A 46 -9.64 12.97 -8.04
CA ARG A 46 -8.86 14.18 -8.25
C ARG A 46 -9.57 15.07 -9.29
N PRO A 47 -9.43 16.40 -9.25
CA PRO A 47 -10.09 17.30 -10.21
C PRO A 47 -9.86 16.98 -11.69
N TYR A 48 -8.75 16.31 -12.02
CA TYR A 48 -8.33 15.96 -13.38
C TYR A 48 -8.39 14.45 -13.70
N ARG A 49 -8.76 13.59 -12.73
CA ARG A 49 -8.80 12.14 -12.91
C ARG A 49 -9.74 11.50 -11.88
N GLY A 50 -10.65 10.64 -12.34
CA GLY A 50 -11.47 9.83 -11.44
C GLY A 50 -10.64 8.82 -10.64
N ALA A 51 -11.21 8.32 -9.55
CA ALA A 51 -10.65 7.22 -8.76
C ALA A 51 -10.46 5.95 -9.61
N LEU A 52 -9.36 5.20 -9.39
CA LEU A 52 -9.24 3.85 -9.94
C LEU A 52 -9.95 2.84 -9.03
N ALA A 53 -10.46 1.76 -9.63
CA ALA A 53 -10.98 0.64 -8.86
C ALA A 53 -9.85 -0.11 -8.13
N PRO A 54 -10.11 -0.72 -6.95
CA PRO A 54 -9.09 -1.40 -6.16
C PRO A 54 -8.21 -2.37 -6.96
N ASP A 55 -8.82 -3.24 -7.79
CA ASP A 55 -8.07 -4.21 -8.61
C ASP A 55 -7.08 -3.53 -9.57
N GLN A 56 -7.46 -2.39 -10.15
CA GLN A 56 -6.57 -1.63 -11.04
C GLN A 56 -5.42 -0.98 -10.27
N VAL A 57 -5.69 -0.49 -9.05
CA VAL A 57 -4.67 0.06 -8.16
C VAL A 57 -3.66 -1.02 -7.79
N LEU A 58 -4.13 -2.18 -7.35
CA LEU A 58 -3.30 -3.32 -6.99
C LEU A 58 -2.49 -3.85 -8.19
N GLU A 59 -3.07 -3.89 -9.39
CA GLU A 59 -2.33 -4.25 -10.60
C GLU A 59 -1.16 -3.29 -10.88
N ILE A 60 -1.39 -1.97 -10.75
CA ILE A 60 -0.35 -0.95 -10.95
C ILE A 60 0.74 -1.08 -9.89
N MET A 61 0.35 -1.19 -8.62
CA MET A 61 1.27 -1.31 -7.49
C MET A 61 2.07 -2.61 -7.53
N GLY A 62 1.45 -3.72 -7.92
CA GLY A 62 2.09 -5.04 -8.06
C GLY A 62 3.29 -5.02 -9.00
N ARG A 63 3.27 -4.17 -10.04
CA ARG A 63 4.40 -3.98 -10.96
C ARG A 63 5.61 -3.26 -10.31
N GLN A 64 5.42 -2.62 -9.16
CA GLN A 64 6.48 -1.94 -8.41
C GLN A 64 6.99 -2.81 -7.24
N VAL A 65 6.34 -3.91 -6.88
CA VAL A 65 6.76 -4.75 -5.75
C VAL A 65 8.15 -5.33 -5.99
N GLY A 66 8.98 -5.32 -4.94
CA GLY A 66 10.36 -5.82 -4.95
C GLY A 66 11.40 -4.82 -5.47
N ALA A 67 11.00 -3.89 -6.35
CA ALA A 67 11.88 -2.82 -6.84
C ALA A 67 11.55 -1.46 -6.23
N GLY A 68 10.32 -0.98 -6.40
CA GLY A 68 9.85 0.27 -5.83
C GLY A 68 9.26 0.11 -4.43
N LEU A 69 8.43 -0.92 -4.24
CA LEU A 69 7.62 -1.13 -3.05
C LEU A 69 8.00 -2.41 -2.29
N CYS A 70 7.80 -2.39 -0.98
CA CYS A 70 8.04 -3.52 -0.08
C CYS A 70 6.96 -4.59 -0.24
N GLU A 71 7.37 -5.82 -0.54
CA GLU A 71 6.50 -6.98 -0.71
C GLU A 71 5.64 -7.24 0.53
N THR A 72 6.24 -7.28 1.72
CA THR A 72 5.50 -7.53 2.96
C THR A 72 4.47 -6.43 3.25
N SER A 73 4.82 -5.17 2.99
CA SER A 73 3.90 -4.05 3.20
C SER A 73 2.77 -4.03 2.18
N PHE A 74 3.05 -4.39 0.93
CA PHE A 74 2.05 -4.54 -0.12
C PHE A 74 1.08 -5.69 0.17
N ALA A 75 1.59 -6.86 0.53
CA ALA A 75 0.77 -8.02 0.91
C ALA A 75 -0.15 -7.70 2.10
N ALA A 76 0.35 -6.94 3.09
CA ALA A 76 -0.47 -6.50 4.22
C ALA A 76 -1.60 -5.54 3.81
N LEU A 77 -1.36 -4.67 2.80
CA LEU A 77 -2.41 -3.84 2.22
C LEU A 77 -3.45 -4.70 1.49
N GLU A 78 -3.00 -5.68 0.69
CA GLU A 78 -3.90 -6.61 0.00
C GLU A 78 -4.80 -7.33 1.01
N GLU A 79 -4.24 -7.90 2.07
CA GLU A 79 -5.00 -8.59 3.12
C GLU A 79 -6.03 -7.67 3.81
N TRP A 80 -5.70 -6.38 4.00
CA TRP A 80 -6.56 -5.43 4.68
C TRP A 80 -7.74 -4.93 3.83
N LEU A 81 -7.58 -4.91 2.50
CA LEU A 81 -8.61 -4.35 1.61
C LEU A 81 -9.85 -5.25 1.52
N PRO A 82 -11.06 -4.68 1.63
CA PRO A 82 -12.28 -5.45 1.45
C PRO A 82 -12.40 -5.93 0.00
N GLY A 83 -12.43 -7.26 -0.19
CA GLY A 83 -12.69 -7.89 -1.50
C GLY A 83 -11.47 -8.42 -2.25
N SER A 84 -10.27 -8.35 -1.69
CA SER A 84 -9.00 -8.79 -2.31
C SER A 84 -8.75 -10.31 -2.35
N SER A 85 -9.60 -11.16 -1.73
CA SER A 85 -9.73 -12.61 -2.01
C SER A 85 -10.90 -13.23 -1.20
N PRO A 86 -11.60 -14.30 -1.64
CA PRO A 86 -12.87 -14.78 -1.06
C PRO A 86 -12.80 -15.38 0.37
N ALA A 87 -11.63 -15.38 1.02
CA ALA A 87 -11.43 -16.03 2.33
C ALA A 87 -11.76 -15.14 3.54
N VAL A 88 -11.65 -13.81 3.44
CA VAL A 88 -11.79 -12.92 4.61
C VAL A 88 -13.23 -12.41 4.81
N ALA A 89 -14.06 -12.48 3.76
CA ALA A 89 -15.47 -12.12 3.85
C ALA A 89 -16.27 -13.02 4.82
N SER A 90 -15.79 -14.25 5.11
CA SER A 90 -16.50 -15.17 6.02
C SER A 90 -16.21 -14.93 7.50
N GLU A 91 -15.10 -14.30 7.87
CA GLU A 91 -14.77 -14.11 9.30
C GLU A 91 -15.43 -12.87 9.89
N SER A 92 -15.52 -11.77 9.13
CA SER A 92 -16.18 -10.55 9.62
C SER A 92 -17.70 -10.68 9.72
N ALA A 93 -18.32 -11.55 8.90
CA ALA A 93 -19.74 -11.87 9.01
C ALA A 93 -20.05 -12.84 10.17
N ALA A 94 -19.14 -13.77 10.46
CA ALA A 94 -19.28 -14.71 11.58
C ALA A 94 -19.21 -14.02 12.95
N LEU A 95 -18.36 -13.00 13.10
CA LEU A 95 -18.23 -12.25 14.35
C LEU A 95 -19.49 -11.42 14.69
N LEU A 96 -20.17 -10.87 13.66
CA LEU A 96 -21.42 -10.14 13.85
C LEU A 96 -22.62 -11.07 14.09
N ALA A 97 -22.62 -12.28 13.52
CA ALA A 97 -23.67 -13.28 13.78
C ALA A 97 -23.55 -13.95 15.15
N ALA A 98 -22.35 -14.01 15.75
CA ALA A 98 -22.13 -14.56 17.09
C ALA A 98 -22.50 -13.61 18.23
N LEU A 99 -22.80 -12.34 17.92
CA LEU A 99 -23.19 -11.29 18.87
C LEU A 99 -24.66 -10.87 18.76
N ALA A 100 -25.46 -11.57 17.95
CA ALA A 100 -26.91 -11.44 17.83
C ALA A 100 -27.60 -12.71 18.35
#